data_AF-A0A1E5GCQ8-F1
#
_entry.id   AF-A0A1E5GCQ8-F1
#
_cell.length_a   1.000
_cell.length_b   1.000
_cell.length_c   1.000
_cell.angle_alpha   90.00
_cell.angle_beta   90.00
_cell.angle_gamma   90.00
#
_symmetry.space_group_name_H-M   'P 1'
#
loop_
_entity.id
_entity.type
_entity.pdbx_description
1 polymer ?
#
loop_
_entity_poly.entity_id
_entity_poly.type
_entity_poly.pdbx_seq_one_letter_code
_entity_poly.pdbx_strand_id
1 'polypeptide(L)'
;MILIIKSELQIKPVEKELACEFIRTYHYSKIMPRLCRYFLGIYAKKRLLGVVELGWGTQPLQTIHKLFPQHSLKTTDYLEIGKMCFLPEMNETHYFGSMALSLLRKWLQSNTECLFLYTLADGIEGKCGYVYQASNFYYGGFFKTSVYRDKQTFEKIHPRSARILLEENAKWDGVQKRNWLTHEFCNYKGIEKINGRMFRYIYPLNPQAKNILAAYPIYQHRAYPKEKELIWEKRIAYRKYVRIPQPTFNKDAHNYNSQVVLHNQYKGS
;
A
#
# COMPACT_ATOMS: atom_id res chain seq x y z
N MET A 1 15.14 14.75 -24.76
CA MET A 1 13.90 14.91 -23.97
C MET A 1 13.94 14.16 -22.62
N ILE A 2 14.19 12.84 -22.59
CA ILE A 2 14.26 12.03 -21.34
C ILE A 2 15.37 12.51 -20.37
N LEU A 3 16.57 12.81 -20.88
CA LEU A 3 17.69 13.35 -20.09
C LEU A 3 17.38 14.73 -19.49
N ILE A 4 16.59 15.55 -20.19
CA ILE A 4 16.22 16.92 -19.78
C ILE A 4 15.23 16.88 -18.61
N ILE A 5 14.29 15.93 -18.62
CA ILE A 5 13.34 15.74 -17.51
C ILE A 5 14.10 15.35 -16.24
N LYS A 6 15.12 14.48 -16.33
CA LYS A 6 15.86 13.99 -15.15
C LYS A 6 16.61 15.10 -14.41
N SER A 7 17.12 16.11 -15.10
CA SER A 7 17.82 17.27 -14.47
C SER A 7 16.87 18.31 -13.88
N GLU A 8 15.59 18.31 -14.24
CA GLU A 8 14.61 19.30 -13.77
C GLU A 8 13.67 18.77 -12.68
N LEU A 9 13.67 17.46 -12.42
CA LEU A 9 12.81 16.89 -11.39
C LEU A 9 13.35 17.17 -9.99
N GLN A 10 12.46 17.64 -9.13
CA GLN A 10 12.74 17.90 -7.73
C GLN A 10 11.73 17.16 -6.85
N ILE A 11 12.19 16.70 -5.68
CA ILE A 11 11.32 16.20 -4.63
C ILE A 11 11.47 17.08 -3.41
N LYS A 12 10.36 17.49 -2.82
CA LYS A 12 10.35 18.34 -1.62
C LYS A 12 9.05 18.14 -0.83
N PRO A 13 9.02 18.55 0.45
CA PRO A 13 7.78 18.59 1.21
C PRO A 13 6.66 19.33 0.47
N VAL A 14 5.45 18.84 0.64
CA VAL A 14 4.22 19.45 0.11
C VAL A 14 3.18 19.51 1.23
N GLU A 15 2.31 20.51 1.18
CA GLU A 15 1.20 20.64 2.11
C GLU A 15 0.33 19.37 2.14
N LYS A 16 -0.06 18.98 3.34
CA LYS A 16 -0.79 17.73 3.58
C LYS A 16 -2.11 17.69 2.84
N GLU A 17 -2.82 18.81 2.82
CA GLU A 17 -4.14 18.95 2.19
C GLU A 17 -4.02 18.72 0.69
N LEU A 18 -3.05 19.37 0.04
CA LEU A 18 -2.74 19.20 -1.38
C LEU A 18 -2.35 17.75 -1.71
N ALA A 19 -1.50 17.13 -0.87
CA ALA A 19 -1.12 15.73 -1.04
C ALA A 19 -2.31 14.77 -0.89
N CYS A 20 -3.16 15.00 0.11
CA CYS A 20 -4.34 14.17 0.36
C CYS A 20 -5.34 14.28 -0.79
N GLU A 21 -5.56 15.48 -1.33
CA GLU A 21 -6.41 15.67 -2.52
C GLU A 21 -5.83 14.94 -3.73
N PHE A 22 -4.54 15.11 -4.01
CA PHE A 22 -3.86 14.42 -5.11
C PHE A 22 -3.97 12.90 -4.99
N ILE A 23 -3.76 12.35 -3.79
CA ILE A 23 -3.86 10.90 -3.52
C ILE A 23 -5.29 10.40 -3.73
N ARG A 24 -6.30 11.13 -3.26
CA ARG A 24 -7.71 10.72 -3.45
C ARG A 24 -8.11 10.71 -4.92
N THR A 25 -7.56 11.64 -5.71
CA THR A 25 -7.83 11.73 -7.15
C THR A 25 -7.13 10.62 -7.93
N TYR A 26 -5.83 10.38 -7.69
CA TYR A 26 -5.02 9.56 -8.60
C TYR A 26 -4.60 8.20 -8.03
N HIS A 27 -4.62 7.99 -6.71
CA HIS A 27 -4.25 6.70 -6.12
C HIS A 27 -5.44 5.73 -6.12
N TYR A 28 -5.19 4.48 -6.53
CA TYR A 28 -6.22 3.43 -6.58
C TYR A 28 -6.90 3.13 -5.23
N SER A 29 -6.21 3.43 -4.12
CA SER A 29 -6.74 3.32 -2.77
C SER A 29 -6.82 4.70 -2.12
N LYS A 30 -8.03 5.22 -1.98
CA LYS A 30 -8.38 6.56 -1.45
C LYS A 30 -8.27 6.67 0.08
N ILE A 31 -8.10 5.54 0.78
CA ILE A 31 -7.96 5.49 2.25
C ILE A 31 -6.56 5.96 2.65
N MET A 32 -6.48 6.98 3.52
CA MET A 32 -5.21 7.50 4.00
C MET A 32 -4.65 6.66 5.16
N PRO A 33 -3.33 6.40 5.20
CA PRO A 33 -2.69 5.81 6.38
C PRO A 33 -2.85 6.72 7.61
N ARG A 34 -2.76 6.12 8.81
CA ARG A 34 -2.92 6.87 10.07
C ARG A 34 -1.61 7.41 10.63
N LEU A 35 -0.49 6.72 10.36
CA LEU A 35 0.82 7.03 10.91
C LEU A 35 1.69 7.74 9.87
N CYS A 36 1.13 8.73 9.19
CA CYS A 36 1.83 9.54 8.18
C CYS A 36 2.85 10.46 8.87
N ARG A 37 4.07 10.52 8.33
CA ARG A 37 5.16 11.40 8.79
C ARG A 37 5.47 12.50 7.78
N TYR A 38 5.53 12.16 6.49
CA TYR A 38 5.91 13.10 5.44
C TYR A 38 4.97 12.99 4.25
N PHE A 39 4.67 14.15 3.66
CA PHE A 39 4.09 14.27 2.33
C PHE A 39 5.10 14.96 1.43
N LEU A 40 5.48 14.28 0.35
CA LEU A 40 6.48 14.77 -0.60
C LEU A 40 5.84 14.92 -1.98
N GLY A 41 6.05 16.08 -2.60
CA GLY A 41 5.67 16.33 -3.98
C GLY A 41 6.86 16.13 -4.91
N ILE A 42 6.59 15.54 -6.09
CA ILE A 42 7.54 15.40 -7.18
C ILE A 42 7.18 16.44 -8.23
N TYR A 43 8.10 17.34 -8.53
CA TYR A 43 7.86 18.49 -9.39
C TYR A 43 8.75 18.47 -10.61
N ALA A 44 8.22 18.90 -11.75
CA ALA A 44 9.02 19.45 -12.84
C ALA A 44 8.79 20.96 -12.86
N LYS A 45 9.84 21.74 -12.59
CA LYS A 45 9.72 23.20 -12.37
C LYS A 45 8.70 23.49 -11.25
N LYS A 46 7.58 24.14 -11.56
CA LYS A 46 6.49 24.46 -10.61
C LYS A 46 5.33 23.46 -10.65
N ARG A 47 5.32 22.53 -11.61
CA ARG A 47 4.20 21.60 -11.81
C ARG A 47 4.34 20.37 -10.93
N LEU A 48 3.33 20.08 -10.10
CA LEU A 48 3.26 18.84 -9.31
C LEU A 48 2.89 17.66 -10.21
N LEU A 49 3.78 16.69 -10.33
CA LEU A 49 3.61 15.50 -11.16
C LEU A 49 3.25 14.25 -10.37
N GLY A 50 3.50 14.27 -9.06
CA GLY A 50 3.28 13.10 -8.22
C GLY A 50 3.43 13.40 -6.74
N VAL A 51 2.86 12.52 -5.93
CA VAL A 51 2.90 12.60 -4.47
C VAL A 51 3.35 11.27 -3.90
N VAL A 52 4.23 11.34 -2.90
CA VAL A 52 4.65 10.22 -2.05
C VAL A 52 4.27 10.56 -0.62
N GLU A 53 3.55 9.66 0.04
CA GLU A 53 3.35 9.69 1.48
C GLU A 53 4.25 8.64 2.14
N LEU A 54 4.94 9.07 3.21
CA LEU A 54 5.82 8.25 4.01
C LEU A 54 5.36 8.22 5.46
N GLY A 55 5.46 7.06 6.07
CA GLY A 55 5.10 6.85 7.47
C GLY A 55 5.32 5.41 7.88
N TRP A 56 4.31 4.83 8.54
CA TRP A 56 4.31 3.41 8.87
C TRP A 56 2.96 2.74 8.63
N GLY A 57 3.01 1.43 8.36
CA GLY A 57 1.85 0.55 8.43
C GLY A 57 1.30 0.37 9.86
N THR A 58 0.40 -0.60 10.05
CA THR A 58 -0.35 -0.74 11.30
C THR A 58 0.43 -1.30 12.48
N GLN A 59 1.50 -2.04 12.22
CA GLN A 59 2.33 -2.67 13.25
C GLN A 59 3.79 -2.40 12.91
N PRO A 60 4.29 -1.17 13.17
CA PRO A 60 5.59 -0.74 12.67
C PRO A 60 6.74 -1.60 13.20
N LEU A 61 6.77 -1.83 14.52
CA LEU A 61 7.83 -2.60 15.17
C LEU A 61 7.83 -4.07 14.72
N GLN A 62 6.65 -4.69 14.64
CA GLN A 62 6.55 -6.08 14.18
C GLN A 62 6.94 -6.23 12.71
N THR A 63 6.66 -5.22 11.87
CA THR A 63 7.05 -5.25 10.45
C THR A 63 8.56 -5.34 10.31
N ILE A 64 9.30 -4.46 10.99
CA ILE A 64 10.76 -4.44 10.86
C ILE A 64 11.42 -5.66 11.51
N HIS A 65 10.91 -6.13 12.66
CA HIS A 65 11.39 -7.36 13.30
C HIS A 65 11.10 -8.61 12.48
N LYS A 66 10.01 -8.63 11.71
CA LYS A 66 9.73 -9.75 10.80
C LYS A 66 10.68 -9.78 9.61
N LEU A 67 11.13 -8.62 9.14
CA LEU A 67 12.11 -8.53 8.05
C LEU A 67 13.51 -8.86 8.54
N PHE A 68 13.84 -8.48 9.77
CA PHE A 68 15.18 -8.60 10.33
C PHE A 68 15.17 -9.19 11.76
N PRO A 69 14.76 -10.46 11.94
CA PRO A 69 14.59 -11.08 13.25
C PRO A 69 15.88 -11.21 14.08
N GLN A 70 17.05 -11.14 13.46
CA GLN A 70 18.35 -11.25 14.14
C GLN A 70 18.91 -9.89 14.56
N HIS A 71 18.22 -8.79 14.26
CA HIS A 71 18.68 -7.43 14.55
C HIS A 71 17.64 -6.69 15.39
N SER A 72 18.11 -5.98 16.42
CA SER A 72 17.26 -5.19 17.32
C SER A 72 16.91 -3.83 16.72
N LEU A 73 16.19 -3.84 15.59
CA LEU A 73 15.77 -2.62 14.90
C LEU A 73 14.57 -1.96 15.58
N LYS A 74 14.48 -0.64 15.46
CA LYS A 74 13.44 0.22 16.00
C LYS A 74 12.54 0.74 14.87
N THR A 75 11.39 1.28 15.25
CA THR A 75 10.46 1.91 14.30
C THR A 75 11.08 3.12 13.59
N THR A 76 12.04 3.80 14.23
CA THR A 76 12.79 4.92 13.65
C THR A 76 13.79 4.51 12.58
N ASP A 77 14.12 3.23 12.46
CA ASP A 77 15.15 2.76 11.53
C ASP A 77 14.61 2.60 10.10
N TYR A 78 13.32 2.82 9.88
CA TYR A 78 12.74 2.75 8.56
C TYR A 78 11.52 3.65 8.39
N LEU A 79 11.26 4.00 7.13
CA LEU A 79 10.00 4.59 6.68
C LEU A 79 9.36 3.69 5.62
N GLU A 80 8.02 3.68 5.61
CA GLU A 80 7.21 2.97 4.63
C GLU A 80 6.59 3.93 3.61
N ILE A 81 6.67 3.61 2.32
CA ILE A 81 5.82 4.25 1.30
C ILE A 81 4.39 3.74 1.48
N GLY A 82 3.54 4.54 2.10
CA GLY A 82 2.13 4.18 2.29
C GLY A 82 1.28 4.52 1.07
N LYS A 83 1.58 5.63 0.39
CA LYS A 83 0.98 6.02 -0.90
C LYS A 83 2.01 6.58 -1.84
N MET A 84 1.90 6.19 -3.11
CA MET A 84 2.66 6.80 -4.19
C MET A 84 1.80 6.81 -5.45
N CYS A 85 1.51 7.99 -5.97
CA CYS A 85 0.74 8.17 -7.20
C CYS A 85 1.27 9.34 -8.01
N PHE A 86 1.06 9.26 -9.31
CA PHE A 86 1.49 10.24 -10.29
C PHE A 86 0.32 10.66 -11.14
N LEU A 87 0.46 11.79 -11.84
CA LEU A 87 -0.48 12.17 -12.90
C LEU A 87 -0.59 11.03 -13.94
N PRO A 88 -1.77 10.80 -14.55
CA PRO A 88 -1.99 9.69 -15.49
C PRO A 88 -0.92 9.59 -16.58
N GLU A 89 -0.58 10.72 -17.22
CA GLU A 89 0.41 10.80 -18.29
C GLU A 89 1.82 10.40 -17.85
N MET A 90 2.14 10.48 -16.55
CA MET A 90 3.43 10.05 -16.03
C MET A 90 3.52 8.54 -15.89
N ASN A 91 2.39 7.85 -15.68
CA ASN A 91 2.35 6.39 -15.60
C ASN A 91 2.60 5.73 -16.98
N GLU A 92 2.26 6.40 -18.07
CA GLU A 92 2.44 5.93 -19.46
C GLU A 92 3.91 5.94 -19.91
N THR A 93 4.76 6.70 -19.22
CA THR A 93 6.19 6.78 -19.57
C THR A 93 6.97 5.52 -19.20
N HIS A 94 6.41 4.60 -18.40
CA HIS A 94 7.03 3.39 -17.85
C HIS A 94 8.28 3.57 -16.95
N TYR A 95 9.04 4.67 -17.06
CA TYR A 95 10.26 4.91 -16.28
C TYR A 95 10.10 5.95 -15.16
N PHE A 96 9.05 6.78 -15.19
CA PHE A 96 8.87 7.87 -14.21
C PHE A 96 8.83 7.36 -12.77
N GLY A 97 8.15 6.24 -12.51
CA GLY A 97 8.10 5.64 -11.17
C GLY A 97 9.47 5.29 -10.60
N SER A 98 10.38 4.77 -11.43
CA SER A 98 11.75 4.46 -11.00
C SER A 98 12.59 5.72 -10.78
N MET A 99 12.36 6.77 -11.58
CA MET A 99 12.98 8.09 -11.37
C MET A 99 12.50 8.75 -10.07
N ALA A 100 11.19 8.73 -9.83
CA ALA A 100 10.57 9.18 -8.59
C ALA A 100 11.16 8.49 -7.36
N LEU A 101 11.27 7.15 -7.39
CA LEU A 101 11.91 6.39 -6.33
C LEU A 101 13.39 6.76 -6.18
N SER A 102 14.11 7.07 -7.26
CA SER A 102 15.49 7.54 -7.15
C SER A 102 15.62 8.89 -6.46
N LEU A 103 14.72 9.83 -6.72
CA LEU A 103 14.69 11.12 -6.04
C LEU A 103 14.32 10.95 -4.57
N LEU A 104 13.30 10.14 -4.30
CA LEU A 104 12.86 9.81 -2.95
C LEU A 104 14.00 9.25 -2.08
N ARG A 105 14.79 8.31 -2.61
CA ARG A 105 15.94 7.76 -1.88
C ARG A 105 16.99 8.82 -1.54
N LYS A 106 17.33 9.69 -2.49
CA LYS A 106 18.27 10.80 -2.25
C LYS A 106 17.73 11.74 -1.16
N TRP A 107 16.44 12.09 -1.24
CA TRP A 107 15.81 12.93 -0.23
C TRP A 107 15.86 12.28 1.15
N LEU A 108 15.52 11.00 1.27
CA LEU A 108 15.60 10.25 2.53
C LEU A 108 17.03 10.22 3.10
N GLN A 109 18.03 9.97 2.25
CA GLN A 109 19.44 9.96 2.64
C GLN A 109 19.94 11.32 3.15
N SER A 110 19.37 12.42 2.66
CA SER A 110 19.78 13.78 3.07
C SER A 110 18.93 14.36 4.19
N ASN A 111 17.75 13.81 4.48
CA ASN A 111 16.77 14.42 5.41
C ASN A 111 16.37 13.48 6.56
N THR A 112 16.88 12.25 6.59
CA THR A 112 16.55 11.26 7.62
C THR A 112 17.74 10.37 7.97
N GLU A 113 17.76 9.88 9.20
CA GLU A 113 18.71 8.87 9.67
C GLU A 113 18.20 7.42 9.47
N CYS A 114 17.15 7.23 8.66
CA CYS A 114 16.56 5.92 8.44
C CYS A 114 17.56 4.97 7.77
N LEU A 115 17.59 3.73 8.23
CA LEU A 115 18.37 2.65 7.60
C LEU A 115 17.67 2.15 6.34
N PHE A 116 16.33 2.06 6.36
CA PHE A 116 15.57 1.40 5.30
C PHE A 116 14.40 2.24 4.76
N LEU A 117 14.14 2.06 3.47
CA LEU A 117 12.87 2.41 2.83
C LEU A 117 12.10 1.13 2.52
N TYR A 118 10.93 0.99 3.14
CA TYR A 118 10.06 -0.17 3.00
C TYR A 118 8.83 0.16 2.16
N THR A 119 8.25 -0.83 1.49
CA THR A 119 6.97 -0.68 0.80
C THR A 119 6.31 -2.02 0.53
N LEU A 120 5.03 -1.97 0.18
CA LEU A 120 4.21 -3.11 -0.18
C LEU A 120 3.68 -2.97 -1.60
N ALA A 121 3.66 -4.08 -2.35
CA ALA A 121 2.86 -4.20 -3.57
C ALA A 121 1.58 -4.99 -3.27
N ASP A 122 0.43 -4.40 -3.62
CA ASP A 122 -0.90 -4.98 -3.39
C ASP A 122 -1.24 -6.01 -4.48
N GLY A 123 -0.97 -7.29 -4.21
CA GLY A 123 -1.28 -8.38 -5.11
C GLY A 123 -2.77 -8.64 -5.27
N ILE A 124 -3.62 -8.17 -4.34
CA ILE A 124 -5.09 -8.21 -4.55
C ILE A 124 -5.46 -7.35 -5.76
N GLU A 125 -4.75 -6.24 -5.98
CA GLU A 125 -4.92 -5.33 -7.12
C GLU A 125 -4.15 -5.78 -8.37
N GLY A 126 -3.61 -7.00 -8.38
CA GLY A 126 -2.80 -7.51 -9.50
C GLY A 126 -1.40 -6.92 -9.58
N LYS A 127 -0.89 -6.33 -8.49
CA LYS A 127 0.43 -5.69 -8.49
C LYS A 127 1.45 -6.59 -7.79
N CYS A 128 2.36 -7.16 -8.56
CA CYS A 128 3.53 -7.86 -8.01
C CYS A 128 4.68 -6.92 -7.64
N GLY A 129 4.65 -5.64 -8.05
CA GLY A 129 5.60 -4.61 -7.63
C GLY A 129 6.73 -4.29 -8.63
N TYR A 130 6.48 -4.40 -9.94
CA TYR A 130 7.49 -4.17 -10.98
C TYR A 130 8.33 -2.89 -10.82
N VAL A 131 7.72 -1.78 -10.43
CA VAL A 131 8.44 -0.50 -10.21
C VAL A 131 9.52 -0.62 -9.12
N TYR A 132 9.26 -1.40 -8.06
CA TYR A 132 10.20 -1.63 -6.97
C TYR A 132 11.33 -2.57 -7.41
N GLN A 133 11.00 -3.60 -8.20
CA GLN A 133 11.97 -4.51 -8.81
C GLN A 133 12.94 -3.74 -9.71
N ALA A 134 12.40 -2.90 -10.61
CA ALA A 134 13.20 -2.04 -11.51
C ALA A 134 14.03 -0.99 -10.75
N SER A 135 13.61 -0.63 -9.54
CA SER A 135 14.29 0.34 -8.68
C SER A 135 15.28 -0.28 -7.68
N ASN A 136 15.65 -1.56 -7.88
CA ASN A 136 16.61 -2.28 -7.04
C ASN A 136 16.19 -2.45 -5.57
N PHE A 137 14.88 -2.48 -5.27
CA PHE A 137 14.43 -2.92 -3.96
C PHE A 137 14.64 -4.43 -3.81
N TYR A 138 15.04 -4.87 -2.62
CA TYR A 138 15.11 -6.27 -2.26
C TYR A 138 13.72 -6.81 -1.92
N TYR A 139 13.42 -8.03 -2.35
CA TYR A 139 12.17 -8.69 -2.08
C TYR A 139 12.21 -9.43 -0.74
N GLY A 140 11.28 -9.12 0.17
CA GLY A 140 11.18 -9.69 1.51
C GLY A 140 10.07 -10.73 1.67
N GLY A 141 9.74 -11.45 0.60
CA GLY A 141 8.64 -12.41 0.58
C GLY A 141 7.26 -11.74 0.57
N PHE A 142 6.22 -12.54 0.83
CA PHE A 142 4.84 -12.07 0.85
C PHE A 142 4.13 -12.44 2.16
N PHE A 143 2.91 -11.91 2.32
CA PHE A 143 1.94 -12.44 3.28
C PHE A 143 0.54 -12.42 2.68
N LYS A 144 -0.32 -13.27 3.23
CA LYS A 144 -1.73 -13.31 2.89
C LYS A 144 -2.45 -12.11 3.49
N THR A 145 -3.24 -11.44 2.67
CA THR A 145 -4.13 -10.34 3.06
C THR A 145 -5.56 -10.69 2.69
N SER A 146 -6.53 -10.04 3.31
CA SER A 146 -7.95 -10.23 3.05
C SER A 146 -8.68 -8.91 2.88
N VAL A 147 -9.61 -8.87 1.93
CA VAL A 147 -10.57 -7.79 1.74
C VAL A 147 -11.96 -8.36 1.63
N TYR A 148 -12.96 -7.51 1.82
CA TYR A 148 -14.33 -7.81 1.50
C TYR A 148 -14.71 -7.15 0.18
N ARG A 149 -15.69 -7.72 -0.52
CA ARG A 149 -16.25 -7.14 -1.74
C ARG A 149 -17.77 -7.26 -1.73
N ASP A 150 -18.45 -6.15 -1.96
CA ASP A 150 -19.89 -6.16 -2.16
C ASP A 150 -20.24 -6.76 -3.53
N LYS A 151 -21.16 -7.74 -3.59
CA LYS A 151 -21.48 -8.43 -4.86
C LYS A 151 -22.25 -7.57 -5.86
N GLN A 152 -22.98 -6.57 -5.38
CA GLN A 152 -23.83 -5.74 -6.22
C GLN A 152 -23.03 -4.59 -6.85
N THR A 153 -22.31 -3.85 -6.01
CA THR A 153 -21.57 -2.64 -6.40
C THR A 153 -20.12 -2.91 -6.77
N PHE A 154 -19.59 -4.08 -6.42
CA PHE A 154 -18.17 -4.43 -6.51
C PHE A 154 -17.25 -3.53 -5.65
N GLU A 155 -17.79 -2.81 -4.66
CA GLU A 155 -16.99 -2.01 -3.73
C GLU A 155 -15.97 -2.87 -2.99
N LYS A 156 -14.70 -2.43 -2.97
CA LYS A 156 -13.64 -3.02 -2.14
C LYS A 156 -13.75 -2.48 -0.71
N ILE A 157 -14.07 -3.37 0.22
CA ILE A 157 -14.23 -3.02 1.63
C ILE A 157 -13.00 -3.53 2.41
N HIS A 158 -12.19 -2.61 2.91
CA HIS A 158 -11.05 -2.98 3.73
C HIS A 158 -11.52 -3.41 5.14
N PRO A 159 -10.99 -4.49 5.75
CA PRO A 159 -11.44 -4.94 7.07
C PRO A 159 -11.37 -3.84 8.15
N ARG A 160 -10.38 -2.96 8.04
CA ARG A 160 -10.22 -1.78 8.93
C ARG A 160 -11.22 -0.64 8.70
N SER A 161 -11.90 -0.58 7.55
CA SER A 161 -12.99 0.39 7.31
C SER A 161 -14.38 -0.23 7.54
N ALA A 162 -14.46 -1.54 7.80
CA ALA A 162 -15.72 -2.29 7.96
C ALA A 162 -16.34 -2.19 9.37
N ARG A 163 -16.08 -1.12 10.15
CA ARG A 163 -16.53 -1.03 11.55
C ARG A 163 -18.05 -1.24 11.69
N ILE A 164 -18.83 -0.52 10.88
CA ILE A 164 -20.30 -0.59 10.90
C ILE A 164 -20.77 -2.02 10.61
N LEU A 165 -20.21 -2.67 9.58
CA LEU A 165 -20.51 -4.06 9.25
C LEU A 165 -20.14 -5.03 10.36
N LEU A 166 -19.02 -4.79 11.07
CA LEU A 166 -18.59 -5.63 12.19
C LEU A 166 -19.53 -5.48 13.39
N GLU A 167 -20.05 -4.28 13.65
CA GLU A 167 -21.04 -4.01 14.68
C GLU A 167 -22.39 -4.66 14.35
N GLU A 168 -22.85 -4.55 13.10
CA GLU A 168 -24.04 -5.25 12.61
C GLU A 168 -23.90 -6.77 12.76
N ASN A 169 -22.76 -7.33 12.35
CA ASN A 169 -22.51 -8.75 12.49
C ASN A 169 -22.44 -9.18 13.96
N ALA A 170 -21.81 -8.40 14.84
CA ALA A 170 -21.76 -8.72 16.26
C ALA A 170 -23.16 -8.80 16.88
N LYS A 171 -24.04 -7.85 16.54
CA LYS A 171 -25.46 -7.88 16.94
C LYS A 171 -26.19 -9.09 16.39
N TRP A 172 -26.01 -9.42 15.10
CA TRP A 172 -26.59 -10.61 14.48
C TRP A 172 -26.22 -11.89 15.24
N ASP A 173 -24.94 -12.02 15.59
CA ASP A 173 -24.42 -13.22 16.26
C ASP A 173 -24.69 -13.23 17.78
N GLY A 174 -25.31 -12.17 18.35
CA GLY A 174 -25.51 -12.03 19.78
C GLY A 174 -24.22 -11.90 20.60
N VAL A 175 -23.13 -11.40 19.99
CA VAL A 175 -21.82 -11.23 20.65
C VAL A 175 -21.46 -9.76 20.81
N GLN A 176 -20.63 -9.46 21.80
CA GLN A 176 -20.17 -8.09 22.07
C GLN A 176 -19.36 -7.47 20.92
N LYS A 177 -18.52 -8.26 20.24
CA LYS A 177 -17.61 -7.75 19.21
C LYS A 177 -17.18 -8.82 18.21
N ARG A 178 -17.01 -8.40 16.95
CA ARG A 178 -16.32 -9.16 15.90
C ARG A 178 -15.12 -8.37 15.37
N ASN A 179 -14.02 -9.07 15.09
CA ASN A 179 -12.86 -8.51 14.40
C ASN A 179 -12.85 -8.84 12.90
N TRP A 180 -13.67 -9.81 12.49
CA TRP A 180 -13.86 -10.24 11.11
C TRP A 180 -15.33 -10.61 10.90
N LEU A 181 -15.89 -10.31 9.73
CA LEU A 181 -17.21 -10.76 9.33
C LEU A 181 -17.27 -12.29 9.21
N THR A 182 -18.30 -12.88 9.81
CA THR A 182 -18.61 -14.31 9.70
C THR A 182 -18.99 -14.68 8.27
N HIS A 183 -19.00 -15.98 7.97
CA HIS A 183 -19.40 -16.44 6.63
C HIS A 183 -20.89 -16.20 6.39
N GLU A 184 -21.74 -16.55 7.36
CA GLU A 184 -23.18 -16.39 7.28
C GLU A 184 -23.61 -14.93 7.11
N PHE A 185 -23.04 -14.01 7.90
CA PHE A 185 -23.35 -12.59 7.76
C PHE A 185 -22.91 -12.04 6.39
N CYS A 186 -21.75 -12.47 5.90
CA CYS A 186 -21.31 -12.14 4.55
C CYS A 186 -22.29 -12.66 3.49
N ASN A 187 -22.77 -13.90 3.62
CA ASN A 187 -23.76 -14.45 2.68
C ASN A 187 -25.06 -13.66 2.71
N TYR A 188 -25.56 -13.33 3.91
CA TYR A 188 -26.76 -12.53 4.10
C TYR A 188 -26.65 -11.14 3.45
N LYS A 189 -25.55 -10.42 3.66
CA LYS A 189 -25.34 -9.08 3.09
C LYS A 189 -24.92 -9.09 1.62
N GLY A 190 -24.72 -10.26 1.00
CA GLY A 190 -24.15 -10.33 -0.34
C GLY A 190 -22.70 -9.86 -0.43
N ILE A 191 -21.89 -10.09 0.62
CA ILE A 191 -20.48 -9.69 0.71
C ILE A 191 -19.58 -10.91 0.55
N GLU A 192 -18.57 -10.82 -0.32
CA GLU A 192 -17.54 -11.84 -0.49
C GLU A 192 -16.31 -11.51 0.36
N LYS A 193 -15.63 -12.54 0.89
CA LYS A 193 -14.29 -12.40 1.47
C LYS A 193 -13.26 -12.95 0.50
N ILE A 194 -12.35 -12.09 0.07
CA ILE A 194 -11.33 -12.42 -0.93
C ILE A 194 -9.96 -12.27 -0.29
N ASN A 195 -9.08 -13.24 -0.49
CA ASN A 195 -7.68 -13.15 -0.11
C ASN A 195 -6.81 -12.87 -1.32
N GLY A 196 -5.66 -12.26 -1.06
CA GLY A 196 -4.55 -12.23 -1.99
C GLY A 196 -3.23 -12.09 -1.26
N ARG A 197 -2.17 -11.73 -1.99
CA ARG A 197 -0.82 -11.57 -1.44
C ARG A 197 -0.44 -10.09 -1.36
N MET A 198 0.27 -9.71 -0.31
CA MET A 198 1.01 -8.46 -0.22
C MET A 198 2.49 -8.79 -0.31
N PHE A 199 3.19 -8.19 -1.27
CA PHE A 199 4.62 -8.43 -1.51
C PHE A 199 5.46 -7.36 -0.83
N ARG A 200 6.48 -7.77 -0.07
CA ARG A 200 7.35 -6.88 0.70
C ARG A 200 8.55 -6.46 -0.12
N TYR A 201 8.85 -5.17 -0.09
CA TYR A 201 10.03 -4.61 -0.74
C TYR A 201 10.78 -3.71 0.23
N ILE A 202 12.10 -3.79 0.23
CA ILE A 202 12.96 -2.99 1.10
C ILE A 202 14.20 -2.49 0.37
N TYR A 203 14.62 -1.27 0.67
CA TYR A 203 15.81 -0.65 0.11
C TYR A 203 16.74 -0.13 1.22
N PRO A 204 18.04 -0.47 1.22
CA PRO A 204 19.00 0.07 2.18
C PRO A 204 19.41 1.51 1.82
N LEU A 205 19.23 2.44 2.75
CA LEU A 205 19.54 3.86 2.51
C LEU A 205 21.01 4.20 2.77
N ASN A 206 21.73 3.43 3.60
CA ASN A 206 23.12 3.70 3.96
C ASN A 206 23.98 2.42 4.03
N PRO A 207 25.31 2.51 4.20
CA PRO A 207 26.19 1.34 4.27
C PRO A 207 25.84 0.37 5.40
N GLN A 208 25.45 0.88 6.58
CA GLN A 208 25.03 0.03 7.70
C GLN A 208 23.83 -0.85 7.31
N ALA A 209 22.82 -0.26 6.66
CA ALA A 209 21.65 -0.98 6.17
C ALA A 209 22.00 -2.06 5.13
N LYS A 210 23.00 -1.80 4.27
CA LYS A 210 23.51 -2.81 3.32
C LYS A 210 24.16 -4.00 4.05
N ASN A 211 24.96 -3.73 5.08
CA ASN A 211 25.59 -4.78 5.89
C ASN A 211 24.54 -5.63 6.61
N ILE A 212 23.51 -4.98 7.17
CA ILE A 212 22.39 -5.69 7.81
C ILE A 212 21.68 -6.59 6.78
N LEU A 213 21.35 -6.10 5.58
CA LEU A 213 20.71 -6.91 4.54
C LEU A 213 21.55 -8.12 4.12
N ALA A 214 22.87 -7.97 4.03
CA ALA A 214 23.78 -9.04 3.62
C ALA A 214 23.76 -10.25 4.56
N ALA A 215 23.39 -10.05 5.83
CA ALA A 215 23.25 -11.11 6.83
C ALA A 215 22.04 -12.05 6.58
N TYR A 216 21.13 -11.71 5.66
CA TYR A 216 19.90 -12.47 5.43
C TYR A 216 19.87 -13.12 4.05
N PRO A 217 19.91 -14.47 3.97
CA PRO A 217 19.91 -15.21 2.69
C PRO A 217 18.76 -14.88 1.75
N ILE A 218 17.58 -14.52 2.27
CA ILE A 218 16.40 -14.15 1.47
C ILE A 218 16.67 -12.97 0.52
N TYR A 219 17.64 -12.11 0.84
CA TYR A 219 17.99 -10.94 0.03
C TYR A 219 19.17 -11.16 -0.91
N GLN A 220 19.87 -12.30 -0.80
CA GLN A 220 21.02 -12.61 -1.66
C GLN A 220 20.60 -12.92 -3.10
N HIS A 221 19.42 -13.52 -3.28
CA HIS A 221 18.85 -13.81 -4.59
C HIS A 221 17.59 -12.98 -4.85
N ARG A 222 17.57 -12.26 -5.96
CA ARG A 222 16.43 -11.44 -6.38
C ARG A 222 15.34 -12.28 -7.06
N ALA A 223 14.76 -13.21 -6.31
CA ALA A 223 13.62 -14.02 -6.75
C ALA A 223 12.31 -13.19 -6.73
N TYR A 224 12.26 -12.19 -7.59
CA TYR A 224 11.13 -11.26 -7.64
C TYR A 224 9.84 -11.96 -8.10
N PRO A 225 8.70 -11.69 -7.43
CA PRO A 225 7.41 -12.21 -7.87
C PRO A 225 7.03 -11.61 -9.22
N LYS A 226 6.44 -12.44 -10.07
CA LYS A 226 5.83 -12.10 -11.35
C LYS A 226 4.33 -12.38 -11.27
N GLU A 227 3.66 -12.31 -12.40
CA GLU A 227 2.20 -12.50 -12.47
C GLU A 227 1.76 -13.88 -11.97
N LYS A 228 2.55 -14.93 -12.20
CA LYS A 228 2.23 -16.28 -11.72
C LYS A 228 2.18 -16.39 -10.18
N GLU A 229 2.86 -15.48 -9.47
CA GLU A 229 2.81 -15.39 -8.01
C GLU A 229 1.58 -14.60 -7.51
N LEU A 230 0.80 -13.97 -8.39
CA LEU A 230 -0.49 -13.39 -8.03
C LEU A 230 -1.52 -14.52 -7.84
N ILE A 231 -2.07 -14.60 -6.63
CA ILE A 231 -3.06 -15.62 -6.26
C ILE A 231 -4.19 -14.92 -5.56
N TRP A 232 -5.41 -15.27 -5.95
CA TRP A 232 -6.64 -14.83 -5.32
C TRP A 232 -7.48 -16.02 -4.91
N GLU A 233 -8.08 -15.91 -3.74
CA GLU A 233 -8.93 -16.96 -3.20
C GLU A 233 -10.22 -16.38 -2.61
N LYS A 234 -11.37 -16.97 -2.93
CA LYS A 234 -12.65 -16.58 -2.36
C LYS A 234 -13.07 -17.53 -1.25
N ARG A 235 -13.53 -17.00 -0.12
CA ARG A 235 -14.12 -17.79 0.97
C ARG A 235 -15.46 -18.36 0.51
N ILE A 236 -15.62 -19.68 0.57
CA ILE A 236 -16.87 -20.38 0.23
C ILE A 236 -17.55 -21.05 1.43
N ALA A 237 -16.82 -21.23 2.54
CA ALA A 237 -17.36 -21.69 3.81
C ALA A 237 -16.45 -21.25 4.97
N TYR A 238 -16.76 -21.63 6.20
CA TYR A 238 -15.89 -21.38 7.35
C TYR A 238 -14.48 -21.93 7.10
N ARG A 239 -13.49 -21.02 7.01
CA ARG A 239 -12.08 -21.31 6.70
C ARG A 239 -11.81 -22.08 5.39
N LYS A 240 -12.81 -22.28 4.52
CA LYS A 240 -12.64 -22.92 3.20
C LYS A 240 -12.60 -21.88 2.09
N TYR A 241 -11.63 -22.03 1.19
CA TYR A 241 -11.34 -21.08 0.13
C TYR A 241 -11.13 -21.81 -1.20
N VAL A 242 -11.55 -21.18 -2.30
CA VAL A 242 -11.29 -21.66 -3.67
C VAL A 242 -10.50 -20.61 -4.43
N ARG A 243 -9.60 -21.05 -5.32
CA ARG A 243 -8.85 -20.15 -6.20
C ARG A 243 -9.82 -19.50 -7.19
N ILE A 244 -9.63 -18.21 -7.42
CA ILE A 244 -10.41 -17.43 -8.39
C ILE A 244 -9.46 -16.66 -9.31
N PRO A 245 -9.94 -16.23 -10.50
CA PRO A 245 -9.24 -15.20 -11.29
C PRO A 245 -9.12 -13.89 -10.51
N GLN A 246 -8.35 -12.95 -11.06
CA GLN A 246 -8.22 -11.61 -10.47
C GLN A 246 -9.63 -10.98 -10.27
N PRO A 247 -9.97 -10.57 -9.04
CA PRO A 247 -11.25 -9.94 -8.78
C PRO A 247 -11.28 -8.51 -9.33
N THR A 248 -12.40 -8.14 -9.92
CA THR A 248 -12.72 -6.74 -10.24
C THR A 248 -13.22 -6.02 -8.98
N PHE A 249 -12.79 -4.78 -8.82
CA PHE A 249 -13.28 -3.86 -7.79
C PHE A 249 -13.73 -2.55 -8.43
N ASN A 250 -14.91 -2.07 -8.06
CA ASN A 250 -15.37 -0.73 -8.39
C ASN A 250 -14.72 0.27 -7.43
N LYS A 251 -13.90 1.19 -7.97
CA LYS A 251 -13.15 2.19 -7.19
C LYS A 251 -13.97 3.43 -6.86
N ASP A 252 -15.16 3.54 -7.44
CA ASP A 252 -16.06 4.68 -7.31
C ASP A 252 -17.28 4.37 -6.44
N ALA A 253 -17.49 3.09 -6.09
CA ALA A 253 -18.45 2.70 -5.06
C ALA A 253 -17.88 2.93 -3.65
N HIS A 254 -18.65 3.61 -2.79
CA HIS A 254 -18.27 3.97 -1.41
C HIS A 254 -19.45 3.84 -0.44
N ASN A 255 -20.28 2.81 -0.60
CA ASN A 255 -21.43 2.55 0.27
C ASN A 255 -21.01 2.19 1.70
N TYR A 256 -19.83 1.60 1.87
CA TYR A 256 -19.35 1.14 3.18
C TYR A 256 -18.10 1.90 3.67
N ASN A 257 -17.40 2.64 2.81
CA ASN A 257 -16.15 3.32 3.18
C ASN A 257 -16.37 4.71 3.80
N SER A 258 -16.40 4.76 5.14
CA SER A 258 -16.67 5.98 5.91
C SER A 258 -15.69 7.14 5.71
N GLN A 259 -14.42 6.90 5.33
CA GLN A 259 -13.44 7.97 5.11
C GLN A 259 -13.72 8.79 3.84
N VAL A 260 -14.39 8.19 2.85
CA VAL A 260 -14.74 8.87 1.60
C VAL A 260 -16.05 9.61 1.76
N VAL A 261 -17.01 9.01 2.47
CA VAL A 261 -18.31 9.64 2.80
C VAL A 261 -18.14 10.96 3.56
N LEU A 262 -17.26 11.01 4.56
CA LEU A 262 -17.00 12.24 5.31
C LEU A 262 -16.37 13.34 4.43
N HIS A 263 -15.44 13.01 3.53
CA HIS A 263 -14.82 14.02 2.66
C HIS A 263 -15.82 14.63 1.65
N ASN A 264 -16.73 13.81 1.12
CA ASN A 264 -17.76 14.29 0.18
C ASN A 264 -18.81 15.18 0.86
N GLN A 265 -19.07 14.99 2.16
CA GLN A 265 -19.94 15.90 2.94
C GLN A 265 -19.35 17.30 3.10
N TYR A 266 -18.01 17.44 3.17
CA TYR A 266 -17.33 18.75 3.27
C TYR A 266 -17.08 19.46 1.93
N LYS A 267 -17.28 18.79 0.78
CA LYS A 267 -17.25 19.46 -0.54
C LYS A 267 -18.64 19.94 -0.99
N GLY A 268 -19.69 19.60 -0.25
CA GLY A 268 -21.09 20.00 -0.51
C GLY A 268 -21.60 21.14 0.37
N SER A 269 -20.71 21.85 1.07
CA SER A 269 -21.00 23.02 1.91
C SER A 269 -20.25 24.24 1.40
#